data_AF-A0A0C2SK03-F1
#
_entry.id   AF-A0A0C2SK03-F1
#
_cell.length_a   1.000
_cell.length_b   1.000
_cell.length_c   1.000
_cell.angle_alpha   90.00
_cell.angle_beta   90.00
_cell.angle_gamma   90.00
#
_symmetry.space_group_name_H-M   'P 1'
#
loop_
_entity.id
_entity.type
_entity.pdbx_description
1 polymer ?
#
loop_
_entity_poly.entity_id
_entity_poly.type
_entity_poly.pdbx_seq_one_letter_code
_entity_poly.pdbx_strand_id
1 'polypeptide(L)' 'NRSLSQQWKSLFGSTYWEQLMKEKKKEHGQMYPNYAYCPQRNKEKAKNKK' A
#
# COMPACT_ATOMS: atom_id res chain seq x y z
N ASN A 1 15.17 22.14 -2.91
CA ASN A 1 14.69 20.87 -2.28
C ASN A 1 13.35 20.45 -2.84
N ARG A 2 13.33 19.55 -3.84
CA ARG A 2 12.07 18.92 -4.30
C ARG A 2 11.66 17.86 -3.28
N SER A 3 10.41 17.91 -2.83
CA SER A 3 9.84 16.91 -1.94
C SER A 3 9.89 15.53 -2.58
N LEU A 4 10.04 14.50 -1.74
CA LEU A 4 9.96 13.09 -2.16
C LEU A 4 8.71 12.84 -3.02
N SER A 5 7.56 13.41 -2.64
CA SER A 5 6.31 13.27 -3.40
C SER A 5 6.40 13.72 -4.85
N GLN A 6 7.21 14.73 -5.17
CA GLN A 6 7.45 15.17 -6.54
C GLN A 6 8.32 14.17 -7.32
N GLN A 7 9.32 13.58 -6.65
CA GLN A 7 10.23 12.59 -7.24
C GLN A 7 9.51 11.25 -7.47
N TRP A 8 8.67 10.81 -6.53
CA TRP A 8 7.81 9.64 -6.68
C TRP A 8 6.89 9.73 -7.90
N LYS A 9 6.36 10.92 -8.20
CA LYS A 9 5.56 11.16 -9.40
C LYS A 9 6.36 11.15 -10.70
N SER A 10 7.68 11.23 -10.64
CA SER A 10 8.55 11.08 -11.82
C SER A 10 8.97 9.63 -12.05
N LEU A 11 8.76 8.74 -11.08
CA LEU A 11 9.13 7.33 -11.11
C LEU A 11 8.01 6.42 -11.65
N PHE A 12 6.91 6.99 -12.15
CA PHE A 12 5.80 6.21 -12.72
C PHE A 12 6.27 5.39 -13.93
N GLY A 13 6.23 4.07 -13.78
CA GLY A 13 6.33 3.12 -14.90
C GLY A 13 7.49 2.12 -14.84
N SER A 14 8.29 2.04 -13.78
CA SER A 14 9.29 0.95 -13.72
C SER A 14 8.63 -0.35 -13.27
N THR A 15 8.65 -1.33 -14.16
CA THR A 15 8.31 -2.75 -13.90
C THR A 15 9.04 -3.30 -12.68
N TYR A 16 10.20 -2.72 -12.35
CA TYR A 16 10.98 -3.00 -11.16
C TYR A 16 10.18 -2.84 -9.85
N TRP A 17 9.46 -1.72 -9.66
CA TRP A 17 8.70 -1.52 -8.42
C TRP A 17 7.51 -2.46 -8.32
N GLU A 18 6.89 -2.82 -9.45
CA GLU A 18 5.82 -3.81 -9.50
C GLU A 18 6.31 -5.21 -9.14
N GLN A 19 7.49 -5.59 -9.64
CA GLN A 19 8.15 -6.86 -9.31
C GLN A 19 8.49 -6.90 -7.81
N LEU A 20 9.11 -5.84 -7.28
CA LEU A 20 9.45 -5.73 -5.86
C LEU A 20 8.21 -5.84 -4.95
N MET A 21 7.09 -5.20 -5.35
CA MET A 21 5.82 -5.32 -4.62
C MET A 21 5.27 -6.74 -4.63
N LYS A 22 5.36 -7.45 -5.76
CA LYS A 22 4.90 -8.85 -5.86
C LYS A 22 5.72 -9.78 -4.97
N GLU A 23 7.05 -9.64 -4.98
CA GLU A 23 7.93 -10.44 -4.13
C GLU A 23 7.63 -10.23 -2.65
N LYS A 24 7.50 -8.96 -2.22
CA LYS A 24 7.19 -8.64 -0.82
C LYS A 24 5.82 -9.12 -0.38
N LYS A 25 4.81 -9.04 -1.25
CA LYS A 25 3.48 -9.60 -0.97
C LYS A 25 3.52 -11.12 -0.80
N LYS A 26 4.32 -11.81 -1.61
CA LYS A 26 4.50 -13.27 -1.51
C LYS A 26 5.18 -13.65 -0.19
N GLU A 27 6.28 -12.99 0.15
CA GLU A 27 7.00 -13.18 1.42
C GLU A 27 6.06 -12.95 2.62
N HIS A 28 5.31 -11.86 2.58
CA HIS A 28 4.34 -11.53 3.61
C HIS A 28 3.22 -12.59 3.74
N GLY A 29 2.70 -13.09 2.61
CA GLY A 29 1.68 -14.14 2.62
C GLY A 29 2.17 -15.46 3.19
N GLN A 30 3.46 -15.78 3.00
CA GLN A 30 4.08 -16.98 3.57
C GLN A 30 4.35 -16.83 5.07
N MET A 31 4.86 -15.67 5.49
CA MET A 31 5.21 -15.43 6.90
C MET A 31 3.98 -15.24 7.78
N TYR A 32 2.89 -14.69 7.24
CA TYR A 32 1.70 -14.37 8.01
C TYR A 32 0.43 -14.98 7.37
N PRO A 33 0.25 -16.31 7.49
CA PRO A 33 -0.90 -17.01 6.90
C PRO A 33 -2.26 -16.56 7.45
N ASN A 34 -2.30 -15.99 8.66
CA ASN A 34 -3.53 -15.47 9.29
C ASN A 34 -3.67 -13.94 9.19
N TYR A 35 -2.76 -13.24 8.49
CA TYR A 35 -2.84 -11.79 8.37
C TYR A 35 -3.88 -11.40 7.32
N ALA A 36 -4.98 -10.85 7.81
CA ALA A 36 -5.95 -10.13 6.99
C ALA A 36 -5.82 -8.63 7.28
N TYR A 37 -5.60 -7.84 6.24
CA TYR A 37 -5.64 -6.38 6.36
C TYR A 37 -7.08 -5.95 6.64
N CYS A 38 -7.36 -5.66 7.91
CA CYS A 38 -8.65 -5.17 8.38
C CYS A 38 -8.46 -3.74 8.90
N PRO A 39 -8.65 -2.70 8.07
CA PRO A 39 -8.57 -1.33 8.53
C PRO A 39 -9.65 -1.08 9.58
N GLN A 40 -9.24 -0.59 10.76
CA GLN A 40 -10.15 -0.16 11.81
C GLN A 40 -11.06 0.94 11.26
N ARG A 41 -12.34 0.62 11.02
CA ARG A 41 -13.33 1.66 10.71
C ARG A 41 -13.53 2.46 11.99
N ASN A 42 -12.85 3.60 12.11
CA ASN A 42 -13.26 4.63 13.07
C ASN A 42 -14.73 4.97 12.77
N LYS A 43 -15.63 4.44 13.60
CA LYS A 43 -17.09 4.49 13.41
C LYS A 43 -17.61 5.94 13.29
N GLU A 44 -16.82 6.93 13.73
CA GLU A 44 -17.15 8.35 13.60
C GLU A 44 -17.19 8.86 12.16
N LYS A 45 -16.34 8.37 11.24
CA LYS A 45 -16.30 8.91 9.86
C LYS A 45 -17.23 8.18 8.89
N ALA A 46 -17.84 7.07 9.30
CA ALA A 46 -18.78 6.32 8.48
C ALA A 46 -20.20 6.95 8.43
N LYS A 47 -20.53 7.87 9.35
CA LYS A 47 -21.84 8.54 9.39
C LYS A 47 -22.00 9.69 8.39
N ASN A 48 -20.98 10.03 7.59
CA ASN A 48 -21.04 11.15 6.65
C ASN A 48 -21.03 10.73 5.16
N LYS A 49 -21.37 9.48 4.86
CA LYS A 49 -21.77 9.05 3.52
C LYS A 49 -23.19 8.52 3.58
N LYS A 50 -24.11 9.49 3.41
CA LYS A 50 -25.47 9.42 2.83
C LYS A 50 -26.34 8.22 3.19
#